data_AF-B9G4G2-F1
#
_entry.id   AF-B9G4G2-F1
#
_cell.length_a   1.000
_cell.length_b   1.000
_cell.length_c   1.000
_cell.angle_alpha   90.00
_cell.angle_beta   90.00
_cell.angle_gamma   90.00
#
_symmetry.space_group_name_H-M   'P 1'
#
loop_
_entity.id
_entity.type
_entity.pdbx_description
1 polymer ?
#
loop_
_entity_poly.entity_id
_entity_poly.type
_entity_poly.pdbx_seq_one_letter_code
_entity_poly.pdbx_strand_id
1 'polypeptide(L)'
;MFRFCVGDTEHDWRPGTAQHAFLDGCFAAADRKHQPWLVFAAHRPLGYSSNEYYAREAPSRAHGAERCSRCGRSTGVDFAVYGHVHNYERTCPVYENTCTAAPAAAGGGGNGSSPAAAYTGALGGTIHVVAGTGGARLRGYAGGEWPQWSAARSESYGYVKLTARDHSRLELEFIRSDDGEVLDAFSITRGYKDVLACAVDACDPHTLAN
;
A
#
# COMPACT_ATOMS: atom_id res chain seq x y z
N MET A 1 -1.56 3.99 -17.28
CA MET A 1 -0.96 2.63 -17.16
C MET A 1 0.24 2.65 -16.19
N PHE A 2 0.56 1.59 -15.44
CA PHE A 2 1.42 1.61 -14.22
C PHE A 2 2.83 2.25 -14.32
N ARG A 3 3.35 2.71 -13.18
CA ARG A 3 4.77 2.97 -12.90
C ARG A 3 5.19 2.17 -11.65
N PHE A 4 6.30 1.45 -11.72
CA PHE A 4 6.88 0.73 -10.59
C PHE A 4 8.22 1.35 -10.18
N CYS A 5 8.41 1.56 -8.89
CA CYS A 5 9.70 1.93 -8.28
C CYS A 5 10.07 0.84 -7.29
N VAL A 6 11.23 0.21 -7.48
CA VAL A 6 11.62 -0.98 -6.71
C VAL A 6 12.81 -0.66 -5.82
N GLY A 7 12.65 -0.89 -4.52
CA GLY A 7 13.71 -0.72 -3.52
C GLY A 7 14.35 -2.06 -3.12
N ASP A 8 15.66 -2.00 -2.85
CA ASP A 8 16.43 -3.07 -2.24
C ASP A 8 16.56 -2.84 -0.73
N THR A 9 15.85 -3.65 0.04
CA THR A 9 15.81 -3.54 1.51
C THR A 9 17.01 -4.13 2.22
N GLU A 10 17.93 -4.75 1.48
CA GLU A 10 19.19 -5.25 2.04
C GLU A 10 20.30 -4.18 1.98
N HIS A 11 20.03 -3.05 1.31
CA HIS A 11 20.87 -1.85 1.33
C HIS A 11 20.18 -0.70 2.07
N ASP A 12 20.97 0.27 2.53
CA ASP A 12 20.44 1.46 3.20
C ASP A 12 19.59 2.28 2.22
N TRP A 13 18.38 2.63 2.66
CA TRP A 13 17.37 3.37 1.89
C TRP A 13 17.02 4.71 2.54
N ARG A 14 17.70 5.06 3.65
CA ARG A 14 17.43 6.28 4.43
C ARG A 14 17.85 7.55 3.67
N PRO A 15 17.32 8.73 4.05
CA PRO A 15 17.72 10.00 3.47
C PRO A 15 19.24 10.19 3.42
N GLY A 16 19.74 10.70 2.29
CA GLY A 16 21.17 10.90 2.03
C GLY A 16 21.88 9.72 1.34
N THR A 17 21.20 8.59 1.13
CA THR A 17 21.75 7.43 0.41
C THR A 17 21.49 7.51 -1.09
N ALA A 18 22.30 6.78 -1.89
CA ALA A 18 22.08 6.66 -3.33
C ALA A 18 20.72 6.03 -3.67
N GLN A 19 20.30 5.03 -2.88
CA GLN A 19 19.00 4.38 -3.05
C GLN A 19 17.84 5.35 -2.78
N HIS A 20 17.92 6.16 -1.72
CA HIS A 20 16.89 7.18 -1.46
C HIS A 20 16.76 8.17 -2.61
N ALA A 21 17.89 8.69 -3.12
CA ALA A 21 17.89 9.61 -4.26
C ALA A 21 17.31 8.97 -5.54
N PHE A 22 17.61 7.69 -5.77
CA PHE A 22 17.02 6.92 -6.87
C PHE A 22 15.50 6.80 -6.74
N LEU A 23 15.00 6.42 -5.55
CA LEU A 23 13.57 6.28 -5.30
C LEU A 23 12.83 7.61 -5.45
N ASP A 24 13.36 8.69 -4.86
CA ASP A 24 12.83 10.05 -5.03
C ASP A 24 12.71 10.44 -6.50
N GLY A 25 13.78 10.20 -7.29
CA GLY A 25 13.77 10.46 -8.74
C GLY A 25 12.74 9.61 -9.49
N CYS A 26 12.62 8.33 -9.14
CA CYS A 26 11.64 7.43 -9.76
C CYS A 26 10.20 7.87 -9.53
N PHE A 27 9.88 8.29 -8.30
CA PHE A 27 8.57 8.80 -7.93
C PHE A 27 8.26 10.13 -8.63
N ALA A 28 9.20 11.09 -8.60
CA ALA A 28 9.03 12.40 -9.20
C ALA A 28 8.88 12.35 -10.73
N ALA A 29 9.52 11.37 -11.39
CA ALA A 29 9.43 11.20 -12.84
C ALA A 29 8.09 10.59 -13.30
N ALA A 30 7.15 10.26 -12.41
CA ALA A 30 5.87 9.66 -12.77
C ALA A 30 4.93 10.70 -13.37
N ASP A 31 4.66 10.62 -14.69
CA ASP A 31 3.61 11.40 -15.32
C ASP A 31 2.25 10.81 -14.94
N ARG A 32 1.63 11.36 -13.88
CA ARG A 32 0.40 10.81 -13.31
C ARG A 32 -0.84 10.93 -14.21
N LYS A 33 -0.77 11.72 -15.30
CA LYS A 33 -1.86 11.80 -16.29
C LYS A 33 -1.90 10.56 -17.19
N HIS A 34 -0.72 10.08 -17.60
CA HIS A 34 -0.58 8.89 -18.44
C HIS A 34 -0.28 7.62 -17.62
N GLN A 35 0.29 7.80 -16.43
CA GLN A 35 0.66 6.75 -15.47
C GLN A 35 0.05 7.00 -14.08
N PRO A 36 -1.29 6.91 -13.94
CA PRO A 36 -1.99 7.26 -12.70
C PRO A 36 -1.68 6.34 -11.52
N TRP A 37 -1.22 5.11 -11.78
CA TRP A 37 -0.98 4.08 -10.78
C TRP A 37 0.51 3.94 -10.47
N LEU A 38 0.95 4.57 -9.39
CA LEU A 38 2.33 4.55 -8.91
C LEU A 38 2.48 3.50 -7.80
N VAL A 39 3.30 2.48 -8.06
CA VAL A 39 3.52 1.35 -7.16
C VAL A 39 4.97 1.36 -6.67
N PHE A 40 5.15 1.34 -5.36
CA PHE A 40 6.41 1.02 -4.72
C PHE A 40 6.46 -0.47 -4.38
N ALA A 41 7.58 -1.12 -4.66
CA ALA A 41 7.79 -2.52 -4.31
C ALA A 41 9.12 -2.71 -3.60
N ALA A 42 9.16 -3.55 -2.55
CA ALA A 42 10.38 -3.85 -1.82
C ALA A 42 10.29 -5.24 -1.16
N HIS A 43 11.41 -5.87 -0.79
CA HIS A 43 11.35 -7.19 -0.15
C HIS A 43 10.84 -7.12 1.29
N ARG A 44 11.55 -6.44 2.20
CA ARG A 44 11.12 -6.27 3.60
C ARG A 44 10.03 -5.20 3.72
N PRO A 45 9.02 -5.37 4.59
CA PRO A 45 8.06 -4.31 4.90
C PRO A 45 8.78 -3.06 5.43
N LEU A 46 8.72 -1.98 4.66
CA LEU A 46 9.17 -0.65 5.08
C LEU A 46 8.01 0.22 5.58
N GLY A 47 6.76 -0.18 5.32
CA GLY A 47 5.56 0.50 5.76
C GLY A 47 4.97 -0.18 6.99
N TYR A 48 4.00 -1.05 6.75
CA TYR A 48 3.16 -1.66 7.79
C TYR A 48 3.19 -3.19 7.71
N SER A 49 3.30 -3.84 8.87
CA SER A 49 3.03 -5.26 9.07
C SER A 49 2.76 -5.54 10.54
N SER A 50 1.73 -6.33 10.83
CA SER A 50 1.39 -6.77 12.18
C SER A 50 1.99 -8.13 12.53
N ASN A 51 2.95 -8.62 11.75
CA ASN A 51 3.64 -9.85 12.07
C ASN A 51 4.27 -9.80 13.46
N GLU A 52 4.22 -10.94 14.16
CA GLU A 52 4.68 -11.05 15.55
C GLU A 52 6.11 -10.52 15.77
N TYR A 53 7.04 -10.83 14.86
CA TYR A 53 8.43 -10.38 14.98
C TYR A 53 8.51 -8.85 14.93
N TYR A 54 7.82 -8.22 13.98
CA TYR A 54 7.81 -6.77 13.82
C TYR A 54 7.11 -6.07 14.98
N ALA A 55 6.04 -6.65 15.53
CA ALA A 55 5.33 -6.10 16.69
C ALA A 55 6.16 -6.15 17.98
N ARG A 56 7.00 -7.17 18.17
CA ARG A 56 7.81 -7.35 19.38
C ARG A 56 9.18 -6.67 19.30
N GLU A 57 9.92 -6.91 18.23
CA GLU A 57 11.36 -6.65 18.15
C GLU A 57 11.70 -5.37 17.38
N ALA A 58 10.78 -4.90 16.53
CA ALA A 58 11.04 -3.75 15.68
C ALA A 58 9.79 -2.90 15.44
N PRO A 59 9.11 -2.41 16.50
CA PRO A 59 7.93 -1.56 16.33
C PRO A 59 8.26 -0.33 15.47
N SER A 60 9.46 0.24 15.57
CA SER A 60 9.90 1.35 14.70
C SER A 60 10.10 0.97 13.21
N ARG A 61 10.32 -0.31 12.88
CA ARG A 61 10.31 -0.82 11.49
C ARG A 61 8.91 -1.24 11.02
N ALA A 62 8.06 -1.69 11.96
CA ALA A 62 6.64 -1.98 11.73
C ALA A 62 5.82 -0.70 11.44
N HIS A 63 6.34 0.46 11.85
CA HIS A 63 5.82 1.80 11.58
C HIS A 63 6.79 2.61 10.70
N GLY A 64 7.56 1.94 9.83
CA GLY A 64 8.62 2.56 9.01
C GLY A 64 8.15 3.69 8.06
N ALA A 65 6.84 3.95 8.02
CA ALA A 65 6.23 5.18 7.52
C ALA A 65 6.91 6.47 8.05
N GLU A 66 7.40 6.51 9.29
CA GLU A 66 8.07 7.70 9.85
C GLU A 66 9.41 8.04 9.17
N ARG A 67 10.12 7.04 8.62
CA ARG A 67 11.47 7.23 8.04
C ARG A 67 11.50 7.31 6.51
N CYS A 68 10.42 6.86 5.86
CA CYS A 68 10.13 7.16 4.46
C CYS A 68 9.02 8.22 4.38
N SER A 69 8.99 9.20 5.30
CA SER A 69 8.03 10.31 5.30
C SER A 69 7.99 11.04 3.96
N ARG A 70 9.11 11.07 3.22
CA ARG A 70 9.14 11.59 1.85
C ARG A 70 8.68 10.58 0.78
N CYS A 71 8.91 9.28 0.97
CA CYS A 71 8.50 8.23 0.03
C CYS A 71 7.00 7.89 0.09
N GLY A 72 6.34 8.17 1.21
CA GLY A 72 4.96 7.74 1.47
C GLY A 72 3.87 8.75 1.11
N ARG A 73 4.19 10.06 1.05
CA ARG A 73 3.15 11.08 0.78
C ARG A 73 3.54 12.22 -0.15
N SER A 74 4.75 12.78 -0.04
CA SER A 74 5.19 13.82 -0.99
C SER A 74 5.35 13.31 -2.44
N THR A 75 5.33 11.98 -2.62
CA THR A 75 5.51 11.27 -3.89
C THR A 75 4.20 10.75 -4.47
N GLY A 76 3.08 10.81 -3.72
CA GLY A 76 1.76 10.37 -4.16
C GLY A 76 1.67 8.87 -4.54
N VAL A 77 2.46 8.01 -3.91
CA VAL A 77 2.41 6.55 -4.12
C VAL A 77 1.02 6.01 -3.80
N ASP A 78 0.51 5.12 -4.64
CA ASP A 78 -0.81 4.52 -4.44
C ASP A 78 -0.73 3.23 -3.65
N PHE A 79 0.27 2.41 -3.97
CA PHE A 79 0.49 1.09 -3.40
C PHE A 79 1.93 0.92 -3.00
N ALA A 80 2.14 0.34 -1.83
CA ALA A 80 3.43 -0.21 -1.45
C ALA A 80 3.28 -1.72 -1.21
N VAL A 81 3.97 -2.52 -2.01
CA VAL A 81 3.89 -3.99 -1.95
C VAL A 81 5.18 -4.56 -1.38
N TYR A 82 5.05 -5.47 -0.43
CA TYR A 82 6.15 -6.10 0.28
C TYR A 82 6.07 -7.62 0.25
N GLY A 83 7.21 -8.27 0.40
CA GLY A 83 7.31 -9.71 0.69
C GLY A 83 7.77 -9.95 2.12
N HIS A 84 8.79 -10.81 2.27
CA HIS A 84 9.52 -11.15 3.50
C HIS A 84 8.71 -11.79 4.63
N VAL A 85 7.62 -11.17 5.06
CA VAL A 85 6.68 -11.73 6.01
C VAL A 85 5.77 -12.70 5.26
N HIS A 86 5.79 -13.97 5.65
CA HIS A 86 5.05 -15.03 4.97
C HIS A 86 3.58 -15.10 5.43
N ASN A 87 2.86 -14.01 5.23
CA ASN A 87 1.42 -13.92 5.32
C ASN A 87 0.92 -12.81 4.39
N TYR A 88 -0.39 -12.75 4.20
CA TYR A 88 -1.03 -11.65 3.49
C TYR A 88 -1.55 -10.63 4.48
N GLU A 89 -1.28 -9.35 4.26
CA GLU A 89 -1.89 -8.27 5.03
C GLU A 89 -2.07 -7.04 4.16
N ARG A 90 -3.23 -6.41 4.27
CA ARG A 90 -3.53 -5.15 3.58
C ARG A 90 -3.99 -4.11 4.56
N THR A 91 -3.52 -2.88 4.37
CA THR A 91 -3.96 -1.73 5.15
C THR A 91 -5.16 -1.02 4.54
N CYS A 92 -5.84 -0.16 5.32
CA CYS A 92 -6.56 0.97 4.76
C CYS A 92 -5.58 1.92 4.04
N PRO A 93 -6.04 2.88 3.22
CA PRO A 93 -5.22 4.05 2.90
C PRO A 93 -4.77 4.69 4.20
N VAL A 94 -3.46 4.71 4.45
CA VAL A 94 -2.91 5.06 5.76
C VAL A 94 -1.80 6.08 5.62
N TYR A 95 -1.75 6.98 6.59
CA TYR A 95 -0.63 7.89 6.80
C TYR A 95 -0.46 8.12 8.30
N GLU A 96 0.78 8.11 8.79
CA GLU A 96 1.09 8.27 10.21
C GLU A 96 0.18 7.43 11.12
N ASN A 97 0.01 6.16 10.75
CA ASN A 97 -0.75 5.15 11.47
C ASN A 97 -2.27 5.42 11.57
N THR A 98 -2.76 6.40 10.81
CA THR A 98 -4.16 6.81 10.78
C THR A 98 -4.76 6.51 9.40
N CYS A 99 -5.93 5.89 9.36
CA CYS A 99 -6.64 5.67 8.10
C CYS A 99 -7.13 7.02 7.54
N THR A 100 -6.81 7.29 6.27
CA THR A 100 -7.12 8.56 5.60
C THR A 100 -8.37 8.50 4.75
N ALA A 101 -8.84 7.30 4.42
CA ALA A 101 -10.10 7.09 3.72
C ALA A 101 -10.76 5.76 4.14
N ALA A 102 -12.09 5.78 4.21
CA ALA A 102 -12.89 4.58 4.38
C ALA A 102 -13.44 4.14 3.01
N PRO A 103 -13.55 2.82 2.74
CA PRO A 103 -14.25 2.35 1.56
C PRO A 103 -15.74 2.69 1.69
N ALA A 104 -16.42 2.89 0.56
CA ALA A 104 -17.87 2.94 0.54
C ALA A 104 -18.42 1.64 1.17
N ALA A 105 -19.39 1.77 2.08
CA ALA A 105 -19.99 0.63 2.75
C ALA A 105 -20.48 -0.37 1.70
N ALA A 106 -19.86 -1.55 1.65
CA ALA A 106 -20.44 -2.65 0.92
C ALA A 106 -21.77 -3.00 1.59
N GLY A 107 -22.87 -2.95 0.82
CA GLY A 107 -24.14 -3.53 1.24
C GLY A 107 -23.90 -4.94 1.79
N GLY A 108 -24.37 -5.18 3.02
CA GLY A 108 -23.85 -6.26 3.85
C GLY A 108 -24.23 -7.69 3.46
N GLY A 109 -23.67 -8.63 4.24
CA GLY A 109 -24.29 -9.92 4.51
C GLY A 109 -23.41 -11.15 4.23
N GLY A 110 -22.76 -11.67 5.26
CA GLY A 110 -22.68 -13.11 5.55
C GLY A 110 -21.75 -13.99 4.70
N ASN A 111 -20.91 -14.75 5.41
CA ASN A 111 -20.13 -15.92 4.96
C ASN A 111 -18.97 -15.65 3.99
N GLY A 112 -17.80 -15.37 4.57
CA GLY A 112 -16.51 -15.84 4.06
C GLY A 112 -15.87 -15.08 2.90
N SER A 113 -16.62 -14.23 2.19
CA SER A 113 -16.09 -13.38 1.12
C SER A 113 -16.44 -11.94 1.45
N SER A 114 -15.48 -11.16 1.96
CA SER A 114 -15.69 -9.74 2.19
C SER A 114 -16.10 -9.09 0.87
N PRO A 115 -17.26 -8.42 0.78
CA PRO A 115 -17.61 -7.70 -0.43
C PRO A 115 -16.50 -6.69 -0.74
N ALA A 116 -16.03 -6.69 -1.99
CA ALA A 116 -14.83 -5.97 -2.40
C ALA A 116 -14.92 -4.49 -1.98
N ALA A 117 -13.96 -4.04 -1.16
CA ALA A 117 -13.93 -2.65 -0.70
C ALA A 117 -13.79 -1.71 -1.91
N ALA A 118 -14.57 -0.63 -1.93
CA ALA A 118 -14.55 0.33 -3.04
C ALA A 118 -14.11 1.71 -2.54
N TYR A 119 -12.94 2.17 -2.97
CA TYR A 119 -12.44 3.51 -2.69
C TYR A 119 -12.73 4.44 -3.87
N THR A 120 -13.09 5.68 -3.56
CA THR A 120 -13.35 6.70 -4.58
C THR A 120 -12.65 8.02 -4.25
N GLY A 121 -12.22 8.75 -5.28
CA GLY A 121 -11.58 10.06 -5.12
C GLY A 121 -10.17 10.01 -4.52
N ALA A 122 -9.79 11.10 -3.85
CA ALA A 122 -8.48 11.25 -3.22
C ALA A 122 -8.42 10.43 -1.92
N LEU A 123 -7.45 9.53 -1.81
CA LEU A 123 -7.35 8.60 -0.68
C LEU A 123 -6.63 9.20 0.53
N GLY A 124 -5.82 10.23 0.32
CA GLY A 124 -5.08 10.93 1.37
C GLY A 124 -3.89 10.17 1.97
N GLY A 125 -3.65 8.91 1.57
CA GLY A 125 -2.59 8.03 2.09
C GLY A 125 -2.34 6.82 1.18
N THR A 126 -1.27 6.08 1.45
CA THR A 126 -0.84 4.91 0.66
C THR A 126 -1.51 3.64 1.18
N ILE A 127 -1.90 2.71 0.30
CA ILE A 127 -2.29 1.35 0.72
C ILE A 127 -1.04 0.48 0.75
N HIS A 128 -0.76 -0.13 1.90
CA HIS A 128 0.36 -1.06 2.07
C HIS A 128 -0.14 -2.49 2.01
N VAL A 129 0.59 -3.34 1.30
CA VAL A 129 0.26 -4.75 1.10
C VAL A 129 1.48 -5.61 1.37
N VAL A 130 1.38 -6.50 2.34
CA VAL A 130 2.31 -7.61 2.54
C VAL A 130 1.74 -8.80 1.77
N ALA A 131 2.54 -9.36 0.86
CA ALA A 131 2.20 -10.53 0.04
C ALA A 131 3.40 -11.48 -0.06
N GLY A 132 4.03 -11.80 1.08
CA GLY A 132 5.16 -12.74 1.15
C GLY A 132 4.76 -14.21 1.12
N THR A 133 3.61 -14.54 0.54
CA THR A 133 2.92 -15.84 0.62
C THR A 133 3.23 -16.78 -0.55
N GLY A 134 4.36 -16.57 -1.23
CA GLY A 134 4.72 -17.32 -2.44
C GLY A 134 5.12 -18.79 -2.24
N GLY A 135 5.23 -19.29 -1.00
CA GLY A 135 5.47 -20.72 -0.73
C GLY A 135 6.38 -21.04 0.46
N ALA A 136 7.08 -20.06 1.02
CA ALA A 136 7.85 -20.27 2.25
C ALA A 136 6.93 -20.36 3.47
N ARG A 137 7.33 -21.13 4.51
CA ARG A 137 6.47 -21.43 5.68
C ARG A 137 5.80 -20.18 6.23
N LEU A 138 4.48 -20.24 6.31
CA LEU A 138 3.63 -19.15 6.78
C LEU A 138 3.99 -18.66 8.19
N ARG A 139 3.66 -17.41 8.47
CA ARG A 139 3.96 -16.71 9.73
C ARG A 139 2.71 -16.03 10.28
N GLY A 140 2.49 -16.21 11.58
CA GLY A 140 1.35 -15.61 12.26
C GLY A 140 1.47 -14.10 12.46
N TYR A 141 0.36 -13.50 12.85
CA TYR A 141 0.28 -12.12 13.30
C TYR A 141 0.56 -12.02 14.80
N ALA A 142 0.86 -10.81 15.27
CA ALA A 142 0.90 -10.52 16.69
C ALA A 142 -0.49 -10.77 17.31
N GLY A 143 -0.50 -11.34 18.53
CA GLY A 143 -1.72 -11.47 19.31
C GLY A 143 -2.25 -10.13 19.81
N GLY A 144 -3.52 -10.09 20.23
CA GLY A 144 -4.20 -8.89 20.71
C GLY A 144 -5.15 -8.29 19.67
N GLU A 145 -5.52 -7.02 19.88
CA GLU A 145 -6.41 -6.30 18.97
C GLU A 145 -5.73 -6.04 17.62
N TRP A 146 -6.53 -6.04 16.55
CA TRP A 146 -6.04 -5.63 15.24
C TRP A 146 -5.68 -4.13 15.28
N PRO A 147 -4.49 -3.74 14.82
CA PRO A 147 -4.20 -2.33 14.57
C PRO A 147 -5.27 -1.76 13.65
N GLN A 148 -5.75 -0.55 13.97
CA GLN A 148 -6.82 0.13 13.24
C GLN A 148 -6.59 0.24 11.72
N TRP A 149 -5.33 0.26 11.29
CA TRP A 149 -4.96 0.34 9.87
C TRP A 149 -5.02 -0.99 9.14
N SER A 150 -5.06 -2.14 9.84
CA SER A 150 -5.05 -3.48 9.25
C SER A 150 -6.45 -3.85 8.76
N ALA A 151 -6.67 -3.77 7.45
CA ALA A 151 -8.00 -3.96 6.85
C ALA A 151 -8.31 -5.41 6.46
N ALA A 152 -7.30 -6.19 6.05
CA ALA A 152 -7.47 -7.60 5.68
C ALA A 152 -6.21 -8.40 5.96
N ARG A 153 -6.39 -9.69 6.28
CA ARG A 153 -5.33 -10.64 6.64
C ARG A 153 -5.67 -12.02 6.10
N SER A 154 -4.65 -12.79 5.73
CA SER A 154 -4.79 -14.21 5.43
C SER A 154 -3.48 -14.96 5.64
N GLU A 155 -3.54 -16.10 6.32
CA GLU A 155 -2.46 -17.08 6.42
C GLU A 155 -2.66 -18.18 5.36
N SER A 156 -2.73 -17.77 4.10
CA SER A 156 -2.81 -18.68 2.94
C SER A 156 -1.67 -18.41 1.98
N TYR A 157 -1.19 -19.45 1.30
CA TYR A 157 -0.32 -19.25 0.14
C TYR A 157 -1.12 -18.56 -0.97
N GLY A 158 -0.49 -17.61 -1.66
CA GLY A 158 -1.19 -16.81 -2.65
C GLY A 158 -0.30 -15.75 -3.30
N TYR A 159 -0.93 -14.92 -4.11
CA TYR A 159 -0.29 -13.79 -4.77
C TYR A 159 -1.30 -12.66 -5.02
N VAL A 160 -0.80 -11.45 -5.20
CA VAL A 160 -1.62 -10.29 -5.55
C VAL A 160 -1.61 -10.05 -7.06
N LYS A 161 -2.78 -9.70 -7.59
CA LYS A 161 -2.99 -9.33 -8.97
C LYS A 161 -3.56 -7.92 -9.05
N LEU A 162 -2.88 -7.06 -9.79
CA LEU A 162 -3.30 -5.67 -10.06
C LEU A 162 -3.88 -5.59 -11.47
N THR A 163 -5.11 -5.07 -11.59
CA THR A 163 -5.79 -4.89 -12.87
C THR A 163 -6.21 -3.45 -13.06
N ALA A 164 -5.44 -2.68 -13.83
CA ALA A 164 -5.87 -1.35 -14.26
C ALA A 164 -6.86 -1.50 -15.42
N ARG A 165 -8.15 -1.26 -15.15
CA ARG A 165 -9.21 -1.33 -16.17
C ARG A 165 -9.07 -0.17 -17.16
N ASP A 166 -8.74 1.00 -16.64
CA ASP A 166 -8.48 2.22 -17.39
C ASP A 166 -7.60 3.18 -16.56
N HIS A 167 -7.55 4.47 -16.91
CA HIS A 167 -6.78 5.48 -16.19
C HIS A 167 -7.41 5.91 -14.86
N SER A 168 -8.67 5.57 -14.64
CA SER A 168 -9.46 5.96 -13.47
C SER A 168 -9.83 4.81 -12.54
N ARG A 169 -9.81 3.56 -13.02
CA ARG A 169 -10.18 2.37 -12.25
C ARG A 169 -9.07 1.33 -12.17
N LEU A 170 -8.71 0.96 -10.93
CA LEU A 170 -7.80 -0.12 -10.59
C LEU A 170 -8.46 -1.10 -9.64
N GLU A 171 -8.15 -2.37 -9.80
CA GLU A 171 -8.59 -3.47 -8.95
C GLU A 171 -7.37 -4.24 -8.43
N LEU A 172 -7.41 -4.62 -7.15
CA LEU A 172 -6.46 -5.53 -6.53
C LEU A 172 -7.21 -6.77 -6.05
N GLU A 173 -6.65 -7.94 -6.34
CA GLU A 173 -7.13 -9.24 -5.87
C GLU A 173 -5.98 -9.96 -5.16
N PHE A 174 -6.22 -10.50 -3.96
CA PHE A 174 -5.36 -11.52 -3.35
C PHE A 174 -5.95 -12.90 -3.63
N ILE A 175 -5.21 -13.70 -4.40
CA ILE A 175 -5.66 -14.97 -4.95
C ILE A 175 -4.91 -16.09 -4.22
N ARG A 176 -5.64 -17.02 -3.62
CA ARG A 176 -5.07 -18.21 -2.99
C ARG A 176 -4.47 -19.13 -4.05
N SER A 177 -3.27 -19.63 -3.78
CA SER A 177 -2.53 -20.49 -4.72
C SER A 177 -3.15 -21.87 -4.92
N ASP A 178 -3.84 -22.40 -3.91
CA ASP A 178 -4.33 -23.79 -3.90
C ASP A 178 -5.48 -24.02 -4.89
N ASP A 179 -6.39 -23.04 -5.00
CA ASP A 179 -7.64 -23.17 -5.76
C ASP A 179 -8.01 -21.94 -6.60
N GLY A 180 -7.22 -20.86 -6.52
CA GLY A 180 -7.48 -19.63 -7.24
C GLY A 180 -8.62 -18.79 -6.64
N GLU A 181 -9.09 -19.10 -5.43
CA GLU A 181 -10.11 -18.29 -4.77
C GLU A 181 -9.58 -16.89 -4.43
N VAL A 182 -10.38 -15.85 -4.70
CA VAL A 182 -10.08 -14.48 -4.29
C VAL A 182 -10.45 -14.31 -2.82
N LEU A 183 -9.46 -14.24 -1.94
CA LEU A 183 -9.67 -14.14 -0.49
C LEU A 183 -9.80 -12.69 0.00
N ASP A 184 -9.28 -11.74 -0.77
CA ASP A 184 -9.43 -10.31 -0.51
C ASP A 184 -9.40 -9.53 -1.81
N ALA A 185 -10.19 -8.48 -1.90
CA ALA A 185 -10.25 -7.62 -3.07
C ALA A 185 -10.67 -6.20 -2.71
N PHE A 186 -10.16 -5.24 -3.48
CA PHE A 186 -10.68 -3.88 -3.47
C PHE A 186 -10.50 -3.20 -4.82
N SER A 187 -11.20 -2.09 -4.99
CA SER A 187 -11.08 -1.22 -6.17
C SER A 187 -10.84 0.23 -5.78
N ILE A 188 -10.20 0.98 -6.67
CA ILE A 188 -10.01 2.42 -6.57
C ILE A 188 -10.56 3.04 -7.84
N THR A 189 -11.50 3.97 -7.69
CA THR A 189 -12.05 4.76 -8.80
C THR A 189 -11.81 6.25 -8.56
N ARG A 190 -10.97 6.90 -9.37
CA ARG A 190 -10.64 8.33 -9.21
C ARG A 190 -10.19 8.96 -10.53
N GLY A 191 -10.37 10.27 -10.67
CA GLY A 191 -9.88 11.03 -11.82
C GLY A 191 -8.47 11.61 -11.61
N TYR A 192 -7.88 12.16 -12.67
CA TYR A 192 -6.56 12.83 -12.58
C TYR A 192 -6.56 14.00 -11.59
N LYS A 193 -7.67 14.74 -11.48
CA LYS A 193 -7.84 15.81 -10.48
C LYS A 193 -7.69 15.32 -9.04
N ASP A 194 -8.10 14.07 -8.77
CA ASP A 194 -8.06 13.49 -7.43
C ASP A 194 -6.64 13.02 -7.09
N VAL A 195 -5.82 12.72 -8.12
CA VAL A 195 -4.39 12.43 -7.98
C VAL A 195 -3.60 13.69 -7.66
N LEU A 196 -4.02 14.85 -8.20
CA LEU A 196 -3.42 16.16 -7.94
C LEU A 196 -3.98 16.85 -6.69
N ALA A 197 -5.01 16.29 -6.07
CA ALA A 197 -5.66 16.92 -4.92
C ALA A 197 -4.70 16.99 -3.73
N CYS A 198 -4.69 18.14 -3.06
CA CYS A 198 -3.89 18.30 -1.86
C CYS A 198 -4.36 17.34 -0.76
N ALA A 199 -3.40 16.74 -0.07
CA ALA A 199 -3.58 16.03 1.18
C ALA A 199 -2.66 16.65 2.26
N VAL A 200 -2.82 16.25 3.52
CA VAL A 200 -1.90 16.68 4.59
C VAL A 200 -0.46 16.35 4.16
N ASP A 201 0.50 17.26 4.34
CA ASP A 201 1.91 17.12 3.90
C ASP A 201 2.16 16.78 2.40
N ALA A 202 1.14 16.89 1.55
CA ALA A 202 1.23 16.65 0.10
C ALA A 202 0.34 17.65 -0.64
N CYS A 203 0.83 18.89 -0.72
CA CYS A 203 0.20 19.96 -1.47
C CYS A 203 1.30 20.79 -2.11
N ASP A 204 1.23 20.97 -3.43
CA ASP A 204 2.24 21.73 -4.15
C ASP A 204 2.23 23.20 -3.68
N PRO A 205 3.40 23.84 -3.59
CA PRO A 205 3.48 25.27 -3.32
C PRO A 205 2.68 26.05 -4.35
N HIS A 206 1.85 26.99 -3.89
CA HIS A 206 1.10 27.89 -4.75
C HIS A 206 1.54 29.35 -4.49
N THR A 207 1.42 30.17 -5.52
CA THR A 207 1.71 31.61 -5.45
C THR A 207 0.41 32.41 -5.41
N LEU A 208 0.41 33.52 -4.66
CA LEU A 208 -0.68 34.52 -4.65
C LEU A 208 -0.49 35.61 -5.72
N ALA A 209 0.48 35.45 -6.63
CA ALA A 209 0.73 36.42 -7.69
C ALA A 209 -0.48 36.48 -8.66
N ASN A 210 -1.04 37.69 -8.80
CA ASN A 210 -2.05 38.03 -9.81
C ASN A 210 -1.42 38.19 -11.19
#